data_AF-A0A0B3AMP3-F1
#
_entry.id   AF-A0A0B3AMP3-F1
#
_cell.length_a   1.000
_cell.length_b   1.000
_cell.length_c   1.000
_cell.angle_alpha   90.00
_cell.angle_beta   90.00
_cell.angle_gamma   90.00
#
_symmetry.space_group_name_H-M   'P 1'
#
loop_
_entity.id
_entity.type
_entity.pdbx_description
1 polymer ?
#
loop_
_entity_poly.entity_id
_entity_poly.type
_entity_poly.pdbx_seq_one_letter_code
_entity_poly.pdbx_strand_id
1 'polypeptide(L)'
;MVGENRFSTDKADYILLPERTRGSYTYSDLLVSSEKVSYGALWKDTHLSLIQQGGFMLPIREFLDFKTLLSESANVYDGNGRRIDYGRTNSIRDEILTPRGPWRAEWLDAYFDRVDNDMHIFYSHRLINGELRPKRIEHLEDSLLVDGFIDLGECNKFGLPSKKVDEGTSYYSPMFKCVTWFSASPLGNGLCCSVEPRTFGEDVGAQNLGARIAFNRGALD
;
A
#
# COMPACT_ATOMS: atom_id res chain seq x y z
N MET A 1 24.45 -8.01 10.50
CA MET A 1 24.73 -7.34 9.22
C MET A 1 23.50 -7.53 8.35
N VAL A 2 22.65 -6.52 8.25
CA VAL A 2 21.52 -6.53 7.30
C VAL A 2 22.16 -6.29 5.94
N GLY A 3 22.10 -7.28 5.04
CA GLY A 3 22.59 -7.08 3.67
C GLY A 3 21.89 -5.86 3.08
N GLU A 4 22.63 -5.02 2.36
CA GLU A 4 22.03 -3.95 1.57
C GLU A 4 21.06 -4.62 0.58
N ASN A 5 19.77 -4.64 0.91
CA ASN A 5 18.71 -5.02 -0.03
C ASN A 5 18.63 -3.90 -1.06
N ARG A 6 19.52 -3.97 -2.05
CA ARG A 6 19.46 -3.10 -3.23
C ARG A 6 18.32 -3.63 -4.10
N PHE A 7 17.40 -2.74 -4.46
CA PHE A 7 16.37 -3.10 -5.44
C PHE A 7 16.98 -3.50 -6.77
N SER A 8 16.25 -4.36 -7.48
CA SER A 8 16.60 -4.68 -8.86
C SER A 8 16.47 -3.45 -9.74
N THR A 9 17.45 -3.23 -10.61
CA THR A 9 17.34 -2.26 -11.70
C THR A 9 16.70 -2.87 -12.95
N ASP A 10 16.41 -4.17 -12.95
CA ASP A 10 15.74 -4.84 -14.06
C ASP A 10 14.23 -4.57 -13.99
N LYS A 11 13.70 -3.91 -15.02
CA LYS A 11 12.28 -3.65 -15.19
C LYS A 11 11.42 -4.93 -15.21
N ALA A 12 12.01 -6.09 -15.53
CA ALA A 12 11.32 -7.39 -15.48
C ALA A 12 10.93 -7.82 -14.05
N ASP A 13 11.52 -7.21 -13.01
CA ASP A 13 11.21 -7.47 -11.60
C ASP A 13 10.05 -6.61 -11.06
N TYR A 14 9.49 -5.76 -11.92
CA TYR A 14 8.38 -4.88 -11.59
C TYR A 14 7.15 -5.25 -12.40
N ILE A 15 5.98 -5.02 -11.80
CA ILE A 15 4.69 -5.09 -12.46
C ILE A 15 4.31 -3.68 -12.90
N LEU A 16 3.91 -3.54 -14.17
CA LEU A 16 3.31 -2.31 -14.68
C LEU A 16 1.89 -2.17 -14.12
N LEU A 17 1.67 -1.16 -13.29
CA LEU A 17 0.35 -0.68 -12.92
C LEU A 17 -0.01 0.48 -13.85
N PRO A 18 -0.98 0.31 -14.77
CA PRO A 18 -1.33 1.35 -15.73
C PRO A 18 -1.89 2.59 -15.05
N GLU A 19 -1.69 3.74 -15.69
CA GLU A 19 -2.35 5.00 -15.35
C GLU A 19 -3.85 4.81 -15.16
N ARG A 20 -4.39 5.47 -14.13
CA ARG A 20 -5.83 5.46 -13.87
C ARG A 20 -6.31 6.78 -13.29
N THR A 21 -7.57 7.11 -13.62
CA THR A 21 -8.30 8.23 -13.03
C THR A 21 -9.51 7.72 -12.24
N ARG A 22 -9.68 8.24 -11.02
CA ARG A 22 -10.77 7.92 -10.08
C ARG A 22 -11.32 9.24 -9.51
N GLY A 23 -12.35 9.79 -10.16
CA GLY A 23 -12.85 11.14 -9.81
C GLY A 23 -11.79 12.20 -10.12
N SER A 24 -11.38 12.98 -9.12
CA SER A 24 -10.29 13.97 -9.24
C SER A 24 -8.89 13.42 -8.96
N TYR A 25 -8.79 12.13 -8.62
CA TYR A 25 -7.51 11.47 -8.37
C TYR A 25 -6.97 10.80 -9.65
N THR A 26 -5.76 11.16 -10.06
CA THR A 26 -5.05 10.54 -11.20
C THR A 26 -3.61 10.25 -10.81
N TYR A 27 -3.09 9.11 -11.27
CA TYR A 27 -1.69 8.73 -11.18
C TYR A 27 -1.24 8.16 -12.53
N SER A 28 0.02 8.42 -12.92
CA SER A 28 0.62 7.91 -14.17
C SER A 28 1.00 6.44 -14.07
N ASP A 29 1.43 5.80 -15.16
CA ASP A 29 1.99 4.45 -15.14
C ASP A 29 3.05 4.27 -14.03
N LEU A 30 2.86 3.24 -13.20
CA LEU A 30 3.78 2.88 -12.12
C LEU A 30 4.45 1.53 -12.37
N LEU A 31 5.66 1.38 -11.85
CA LEU A 31 6.37 0.11 -11.74
C LEU A 31 6.38 -0.29 -10.28
N VAL A 32 5.62 -1.35 -9.95
CA VAL A 32 5.46 -1.85 -8.57
C VAL A 32 6.28 -3.12 -8.41
N SER A 33 7.18 -3.15 -7.42
CA SER A 33 8.04 -4.31 -7.17
C SER A 33 7.23 -5.59 -6.92
N SER A 34 7.68 -6.72 -7.47
CA SER A 34 7.11 -8.04 -7.16
C SER A 34 7.47 -8.56 -5.78
N GLU A 35 8.36 -7.90 -5.05
CA GLU A 35 8.72 -8.22 -3.66
C GLU A 35 8.55 -7.02 -2.72
N LYS A 36 8.20 -7.30 -1.46
CA LYS A 36 8.24 -6.32 -0.37
C LYS A 36 9.67 -6.17 0.15
N VAL A 37 9.95 -5.01 0.71
CA VAL A 37 11.19 -4.69 1.43
C VAL A 37 10.89 -4.05 2.78
N SER A 38 11.95 -3.71 3.52
CA SER A 38 11.86 -3.00 4.81
C SER A 38 11.03 -3.76 5.84
N TYR A 39 11.17 -5.09 5.85
CA TYR A 39 10.47 -5.96 6.80
C TYR A 39 10.79 -5.58 8.24
N GLY A 40 9.75 -5.44 9.07
CA GLY A 40 9.85 -5.07 10.48
C GLY A 40 10.27 -3.61 10.71
N ALA A 41 10.34 -2.79 9.66
CA ALA A 41 10.58 -1.36 9.80
C ALA A 41 9.28 -0.62 10.14
N LEU A 42 9.42 0.47 10.89
CA LEU A 42 8.34 1.43 11.12
C LEU A 42 7.90 2.05 9.78
N TRP A 43 6.68 2.56 9.72
CA TRP A 43 6.09 3.20 8.55
C TRP A 43 6.96 4.37 8.06
N LYS A 44 7.43 5.22 8.98
CA LYS A 44 8.33 6.32 8.65
C LYS A 44 9.67 5.83 8.10
N ASP A 45 10.28 4.83 8.74
CA ASP A 45 11.57 4.28 8.31
C ASP A 45 11.45 3.59 6.95
N THR A 46 10.32 2.93 6.70
CA THR A 46 9.99 2.35 5.40
C THR A 46 9.93 3.45 4.34
N HIS A 47 9.21 4.54 4.57
CA HIS A 47 9.20 5.68 3.65
C HIS A 47 10.60 6.21 3.34
N LEU A 48 11.43 6.41 4.37
CA LEU A 48 12.81 6.90 4.19
C LEU A 48 13.64 5.94 3.34
N SER A 49 13.55 4.63 3.63
CA SER A 49 14.22 3.57 2.88
C SER A 49 13.82 3.55 1.39
N LEU A 50 12.52 3.68 1.10
CA LEU A 50 12.02 3.70 -0.28
C LEU A 50 12.47 4.96 -1.04
N ILE A 51 12.37 6.14 -0.39
CA ILE A 51 12.74 7.43 -1.00
C ILE A 51 14.23 7.51 -1.29
N GLN A 52 15.08 7.01 -0.39
CA GLN A 52 16.54 6.93 -0.62
C GLN A 52 16.91 6.13 -1.86
N GLN A 53 16.01 5.24 -2.29
CA GLN A 53 16.19 4.38 -3.44
C GLN A 53 15.41 4.88 -4.67
N GLY A 54 14.87 6.11 -4.60
CA GLY A 54 14.20 6.78 -5.72
C GLY A 54 12.74 6.38 -5.93
N GLY A 55 12.17 5.54 -5.07
CA GLY A 55 10.78 5.12 -5.17
C GLY A 55 9.92 5.63 -4.01
N PHE A 56 8.71 5.09 -3.92
CA PHE A 56 7.72 5.48 -2.92
C PHE A 56 6.83 4.29 -2.52
N MET A 57 6.10 4.47 -1.42
CA MET A 57 5.09 3.53 -0.93
C MET A 57 3.75 3.85 -1.61
N LEU A 58 3.00 2.84 -2.03
CA LEU A 58 1.71 3.08 -2.70
C LEU A 58 0.67 3.70 -1.74
N PRO A 59 -0.02 4.79 -2.13
CA PRO A 59 -1.26 5.23 -1.49
C PRO A 59 -2.34 4.15 -1.59
N ILE A 60 -3.32 4.19 -0.69
CA ILE A 60 -4.37 3.16 -0.56
C ILE A 60 -5.08 2.91 -1.91
N ARG A 61 -5.47 3.97 -2.64
CA ARG A 61 -6.14 3.85 -3.94
C ARG A 61 -5.31 3.09 -4.98
N GLU A 62 -4.02 3.42 -5.10
CA GLU A 62 -3.12 2.77 -6.04
C GLU A 62 -2.89 1.30 -5.66
N PHE A 63 -2.75 1.00 -4.37
CA PHE A 63 -2.67 -0.37 -3.88
C PHE A 63 -3.93 -1.18 -4.21
N LEU A 64 -5.13 -0.60 -4.06
CA LEU A 64 -6.37 -1.29 -4.42
C LEU A 64 -6.48 -1.53 -5.93
N ASP A 65 -6.02 -0.59 -6.76
CA ASP A 65 -5.97 -0.79 -8.22
C ASP A 65 -4.93 -1.86 -8.60
N PHE A 66 -3.79 -1.92 -7.91
CA PHE A 66 -2.79 -2.99 -8.04
C PHE A 66 -3.36 -4.36 -7.65
N LYS A 67 -4.09 -4.44 -6.54
CA LYS A 67 -4.82 -5.64 -6.13
C LYS A 67 -5.81 -6.09 -7.20
N THR A 68 -6.59 -5.18 -7.77
CA THR A 68 -7.53 -5.49 -8.86
C THR A 68 -6.79 -6.05 -10.08
N LEU A 69 -5.68 -5.41 -10.50
CA LEU A 69 -4.85 -5.89 -11.61
C LEU A 69 -4.38 -7.34 -11.40
N LEU A 70 -3.88 -7.66 -10.19
CA LEU A 70 -3.43 -9.02 -9.85
C LEU A 70 -4.57 -10.05 -9.88
N SER A 71 -5.79 -9.65 -9.50
CA SER A 71 -6.96 -10.53 -9.54
C SER A 71 -7.46 -10.83 -10.95
N GLU A 72 -7.30 -9.90 -11.89
CA GLU A 72 -7.79 -10.06 -13.27
C GLU A 72 -6.96 -11.05 -14.09
N SER A 73 -5.70 -11.32 -13.70
CA SER A 73 -4.77 -12.40 -14.13
C SER A 73 -4.46 -12.56 -15.63
N ALA A 74 -5.32 -12.10 -16.55
CA ALA A 74 -5.14 -12.27 -17.98
C ALA A 74 -4.13 -11.28 -18.57
N ASN A 75 -4.02 -10.07 -18.01
CA ASN A 75 -3.31 -8.94 -18.64
C ASN A 75 -2.37 -8.22 -17.66
N VAL A 76 -1.51 -8.98 -16.98
CA VAL A 76 -0.46 -8.41 -16.12
C VAL A 76 0.85 -8.35 -16.91
N TYR A 77 1.50 -7.19 -16.91
CA TYR A 77 2.72 -6.93 -17.67
C TYR A 77 3.84 -6.51 -16.73
N ASP A 78 5.07 -6.84 -17.10
CA ASP A 78 6.26 -6.35 -16.42
C ASP A 78 6.61 -4.92 -16.86
N GLY A 79 7.63 -4.32 -16.25
CA GLY A 79 8.09 -2.98 -16.61
C GLY A 79 8.67 -2.86 -18.03
N ASN A 80 8.99 -3.97 -18.68
CA ASN A 80 9.40 -4.03 -20.09
C ASN A 80 8.19 -4.15 -21.05
N GLY A 81 6.96 -4.17 -20.52
CA GLY A 81 5.74 -4.38 -21.31
C GLY A 81 5.56 -5.82 -21.77
N ARG A 82 6.30 -6.78 -21.20
CA ARG A 82 6.13 -8.21 -21.49
C ARG A 82 5.08 -8.78 -20.56
N ARG A 83 4.22 -9.64 -21.10
CA ARG A 83 3.21 -10.32 -20.29
C ARG A 83 3.88 -11.22 -19.26
N ILE A 84 3.49 -11.08 -18.00
CA ILE A 84 3.94 -11.95 -16.91
C ILE A 84 3.13 -13.25 -16.98
N ASP A 85 3.80 -14.38 -16.75
CA ASP A 85 3.12 -15.66 -16.71
C ASP A 85 2.11 -15.74 -15.55
N TYR A 86 1.08 -16.57 -15.74
CA TYR A 86 0.03 -16.72 -14.75
C TYR A 86 0.54 -17.24 -13.39
N GLY A 87 1.56 -18.10 -13.40
CA GLY A 87 2.15 -18.66 -12.18
C GLY A 87 2.79 -17.59 -11.31
N ARG A 88 3.63 -16.72 -11.91
CA ARG A 88 4.25 -15.58 -11.24
C ARG A 88 3.21 -14.58 -10.73
N THR A 89 2.22 -14.23 -11.56
CA THR A 89 1.13 -13.34 -11.14
C THR A 89 0.37 -13.90 -9.94
N ASN A 90 0.03 -15.19 -9.97
CA ASN A 90 -0.64 -15.85 -8.86
C ASN A 90 0.20 -15.93 -7.60
N SER A 91 1.52 -16.14 -7.71
CA SER A 91 2.41 -16.16 -6.55
C SER A 91 2.42 -14.81 -5.83
N ILE A 92 2.48 -13.71 -6.58
CA ILE A 92 2.43 -12.35 -6.02
C ILE A 92 1.07 -12.08 -5.39
N ARG A 93 -0.01 -12.41 -6.11
CA ARG A 93 -1.39 -12.27 -5.58
C ARG A 93 -1.59 -13.06 -4.29
N ASP A 94 -1.10 -14.29 -4.25
CA ASP A 94 -1.23 -15.19 -3.10
C ASP A 94 -0.42 -14.70 -1.89
N GLU A 95 0.75 -14.11 -2.13
CA GLU A 95 1.55 -13.48 -1.08
C GLU A 95 0.80 -12.31 -0.41
N ILE A 96 0.12 -11.47 -1.19
CA ILE A 96 -0.59 -10.29 -0.70
C ILE A 96 -1.99 -10.62 -0.13
N LEU A 97 -2.75 -11.49 -0.78
CA LEU A 97 -4.21 -11.59 -0.58
C LEU A 97 -4.68 -12.87 0.09
N THR A 98 -3.88 -13.93 0.15
CA THR A 98 -4.36 -15.22 0.67
C THR A 98 -4.33 -15.25 2.20
N PRO A 99 -5.47 -15.46 2.88
CA PRO A 99 -5.51 -15.63 4.33
C PRO A 99 -4.74 -16.89 4.76
N ARG A 100 -3.57 -16.73 5.39
CA ARG A 100 -2.79 -17.84 5.98
C ARG A 100 -1.75 -17.32 6.97
N GLY A 101 -1.21 -18.21 7.80
CA GLY A 101 -0.12 -17.92 8.71
C GLY A 101 1.26 -18.00 8.03
N PRO A 102 2.27 -17.27 8.53
CA PRO A 102 2.16 -16.18 9.51
C PRO A 102 1.41 -14.98 8.91
N TRP A 103 0.94 -14.07 9.78
CA TRP A 103 0.34 -12.80 9.37
C TRP A 103 1.33 -12.05 8.46
N ARG A 104 0.84 -11.57 7.31
CA ARG A 104 1.59 -10.76 6.34
C ARG A 104 0.89 -9.43 6.19
N ALA A 105 1.67 -8.36 6.11
CA ALA A 105 1.11 -7.04 5.92
C ALA A 105 2.00 -6.18 5.03
N GLU A 106 1.41 -5.11 4.52
CA GLU A 106 2.03 -4.15 3.64
C GLU A 106 1.65 -2.73 4.07
N TRP A 107 2.64 -1.90 4.39
CA TRP A 107 2.48 -0.48 4.65
C TRP A 107 1.96 0.24 3.40
N LEU A 108 1.04 1.19 3.62
CA LEU A 108 0.48 2.05 2.58
C LEU A 108 0.77 3.53 2.91
N ASP A 109 0.94 4.34 1.87
CA ASP A 109 1.21 5.79 2.00
C ASP A 109 -0.09 6.53 2.34
N ALA A 110 -0.49 6.43 3.61
CA ALA A 110 -1.58 7.18 4.18
C ALA A 110 -1.33 7.40 5.68
N TYR A 111 -1.36 8.66 6.07
CA TYR A 111 -1.36 9.11 7.45
C TYR A 111 -2.60 9.96 7.70
N PHE A 112 -3.21 9.83 8.87
CA PHE A 112 -4.42 10.58 9.22
C PHE A 112 -4.16 11.49 10.42
N ASP A 113 -4.47 12.77 10.25
CA ASP A 113 -4.34 13.78 11.31
C ASP A 113 -5.44 14.84 11.18
N ARG A 114 -5.64 15.61 12.25
CA ARG A 114 -6.64 16.68 12.28
C ARG A 114 -6.04 17.99 11.78
N VAL A 115 -6.73 18.64 10.86
CA VAL A 115 -6.50 20.04 10.46
C VAL A 115 -7.78 20.79 10.80
N ASP A 116 -7.68 21.83 11.63
CA ASP A 116 -8.82 22.62 12.10
C ASP A 116 -9.98 21.80 12.72
N ASN A 117 -9.63 20.70 13.41
CA ASN A 117 -10.52 19.68 14.01
C ASN A 117 -11.13 18.66 13.05
N ASP A 118 -10.97 18.83 11.74
CA ASP A 118 -11.48 17.90 10.73
C ASP A 118 -10.43 16.86 10.36
N MET A 119 -10.89 15.64 10.10
CA MET A 119 -10.01 14.53 9.74
C MET A 119 -9.49 14.73 8.32
N HIS A 120 -8.17 14.62 8.14
CA HIS A 120 -7.50 14.76 6.86
C HIS A 120 -6.63 13.53 6.59
N ILE A 121 -6.47 13.22 5.30
CA ILE A 121 -5.49 12.24 4.82
C ILE A 121 -4.27 12.97 4.27
N PHE A 122 -3.10 12.48 4.66
CA PHE A 122 -1.77 12.94 4.32
C PHE A 122 -1.11 11.83 3.52
N TYR A 123 -0.69 12.11 2.29
CA TYR A 123 -0.16 11.06 1.41
C TYR A 123 0.75 11.64 0.31
N SER A 124 1.32 10.76 -0.51
CA SER A 124 2.40 11.06 -1.44
C SER A 124 3.59 11.68 -0.70
N HIS A 125 4.00 11.05 0.40
CA HIS A 125 5.06 11.58 1.26
C HIS A 125 6.41 11.63 0.52
N ARG A 126 7.18 12.68 0.78
CA ARG A 126 8.51 12.92 0.19
C ARG A 126 9.46 13.52 1.21
N LEU A 127 10.75 13.46 0.92
CA LEU A 127 11.75 14.18 1.70
C LEU A 127 11.82 15.65 1.25
N ILE A 128 11.66 16.56 2.20
CA ILE A 128 11.90 18.00 2.03
C ILE A 128 12.88 18.42 3.12
N ASN A 129 14.10 18.82 2.75
CA ASN A 129 15.17 19.19 3.68
C ASN A 129 15.45 18.11 4.76
N GLY A 130 15.41 16.83 4.36
CA GLY A 130 15.65 15.70 5.26
C GLY A 130 14.45 15.30 6.13
N GLU A 131 13.33 16.01 6.04
CA GLU A 131 12.10 15.67 6.76
C GLU A 131 11.07 15.01 5.84
N LEU A 132 10.44 13.93 6.33
CA LEU A 132 9.31 13.31 5.66
C LEU A 132 8.10 14.24 5.76
N ARG A 133 7.61 14.73 4.63
CA ARG A 133 6.47 15.65 4.53
C ARG A 133 5.48 15.14 3.47
N PRO A 134 4.17 15.26 3.71
CA PRO A 134 3.16 14.95 2.69
C PRO A 134 3.32 15.90 1.50
N LYS A 135 3.09 15.39 0.28
CA LYS A 135 2.87 16.27 -0.88
C LYS A 135 1.41 16.69 -0.98
N ARG A 136 0.48 15.86 -0.49
CA ARG A 136 -0.96 16.10 -0.55
C ARG A 136 -1.56 15.96 0.85
N ILE A 137 -2.41 16.92 1.17
CA ILE A 137 -3.21 16.96 2.40
C ILE A 137 -4.63 17.28 1.94
N GLU A 138 -5.57 16.38 2.19
CA GLU A 138 -6.95 16.53 1.74
C GLU A 138 -7.93 16.17 2.86
N HIS A 139 -9.05 16.87 2.89
CA HIS A 139 -10.15 16.59 3.81
C HIS A 139 -10.70 15.18 3.55
N LEU A 140 -10.99 14.45 4.62
CA LEU A 140 -11.44 13.07 4.57
C LEU A 140 -12.96 12.99 4.31
N GLU A 141 -13.36 13.20 3.06
CA GLU A 141 -14.76 13.18 2.63
C GLU A 141 -15.28 11.75 2.41
N ASP A 142 -16.57 11.55 2.66
CA ASP A 142 -17.33 10.34 2.32
C ASP A 142 -16.63 9.02 2.70
N SER A 143 -16.10 8.95 3.92
CA SER A 143 -15.42 7.77 4.45
C SER A 143 -16.16 7.18 5.65
N LEU A 144 -16.08 5.85 5.76
CA LEU A 144 -16.57 5.11 6.90
C LEU A 144 -15.62 5.31 8.07
N LEU A 145 -16.09 5.97 9.13
CA LEU A 145 -15.32 6.24 10.37
C LEU A 145 -15.69 5.29 11.51
N VAL A 146 -16.08 4.06 11.14
CA VAL A 146 -16.44 3.01 12.09
C VAL A 146 -15.90 1.67 11.61
N ASP A 147 -15.38 0.87 12.53
CA ASP A 147 -14.84 -0.45 12.23
C ASP A 147 -15.93 -1.42 11.78
N GLY A 148 -15.60 -2.36 10.90
CA GLY A 148 -16.54 -3.37 10.40
C GLY A 148 -16.02 -4.17 9.22
N PHE A 149 -16.92 -4.72 8.42
CA PHE A 149 -16.57 -5.35 7.14
C PHE A 149 -16.90 -4.41 5.99
N ILE A 150 -16.07 -4.46 4.94
CA ILE A 150 -16.17 -3.59 3.77
C ILE A 150 -15.98 -4.38 2.46
N ASP A 151 -16.53 -3.83 1.38
CA ASP A 151 -16.18 -4.20 0.01
C ASP A 151 -15.10 -3.23 -0.52
N LEU A 152 -13.93 -3.77 -0.86
CA LEU A 152 -12.82 -3.00 -1.44
C LEU A 152 -13.10 -2.52 -2.87
N GLY A 153 -14.16 -3.02 -3.52
CA GLY A 153 -14.65 -2.54 -4.81
C GLY A 153 -15.40 -1.21 -4.74
N GLU A 154 -15.95 -0.86 -3.56
CA GLU A 154 -16.77 0.32 -3.34
C GLU A 154 -16.08 1.31 -2.39
N CYS A 155 -15.02 1.94 -2.90
CA CYS A 155 -14.23 2.93 -2.15
C CYS A 155 -14.22 4.30 -2.83
N ASN A 156 -14.03 5.35 -2.04
CA ASN A 156 -13.87 6.72 -2.50
C ASN A 156 -12.53 6.92 -3.25
N LYS A 157 -12.25 8.16 -3.67
CA LYS A 157 -11.03 8.51 -4.42
C LYS A 157 -9.72 8.20 -3.67
N PHE A 158 -9.75 8.14 -2.34
CA PHE A 158 -8.60 7.78 -1.50
C PHE A 158 -8.44 6.27 -1.33
N GLY A 159 -9.40 5.46 -1.79
CA GLY A 159 -9.43 4.02 -1.54
C GLY A 159 -10.02 3.64 -0.18
N LEU A 160 -10.78 4.55 0.44
CA LEU A 160 -11.49 4.27 1.69
C LEU A 160 -12.96 3.92 1.45
N PRO A 161 -13.52 2.96 2.19
CA PRO A 161 -14.92 2.57 2.09
C PRO A 161 -15.83 3.69 2.59
N SER A 162 -17.07 3.76 2.09
CA SER A 162 -18.10 4.70 2.58
C SER A 162 -19.24 4.02 3.33
N LYS A 163 -19.33 2.68 3.27
CA LYS A 163 -20.39 1.89 3.90
C LYS A 163 -19.86 0.53 4.38
N LYS A 164 -20.59 -0.06 5.33
CA LYS A 164 -20.37 -1.44 5.79
C LYS A 164 -21.07 -2.42 4.87
N VAL A 165 -20.59 -3.66 4.92
CA VAL A 165 -21.26 -4.86 4.43
C VAL A 165 -21.32 -5.88 5.58
N ASP A 166 -22.14 -6.92 5.43
CA ASP A 166 -22.28 -7.95 6.46
C ASP A 166 -21.03 -8.86 6.53
N GLU A 167 -20.41 -9.13 5.38
CA GLU A 167 -19.21 -9.96 5.23
C GLU A 167 -18.27 -9.34 4.19
N GLY A 168 -16.96 -9.41 4.42
CA GLY A 168 -15.99 -8.82 3.51
C GLY A 168 -14.59 -8.71 4.10
N THR A 169 -13.84 -7.70 3.66
CA THR A 169 -12.52 -7.39 4.23
C THR A 169 -12.75 -6.71 5.58
N SER A 170 -12.02 -7.11 6.63
CA SER A 170 -12.02 -6.38 7.90
C SER A 170 -11.51 -4.96 7.68
N TYR A 171 -12.12 -4.00 8.37
CA TYR A 171 -11.78 -2.60 8.26
C TYR A 171 -11.64 -2.00 9.65
N TYR A 172 -10.49 -1.40 9.89
CA TYR A 172 -10.22 -0.56 11.04
C TYR A 172 -10.13 0.87 10.55
N SER A 173 -11.09 1.66 10.97
CA SER A 173 -11.36 2.98 10.44
C SER A 173 -10.27 4.02 10.78
N PRO A 174 -10.06 5.05 9.95
CA PRO A 174 -9.15 6.13 10.25
C PRO A 174 -9.38 6.75 11.62
N MET A 175 -8.28 6.95 12.35
CA MET A 175 -8.24 7.58 13.66
C MET A 175 -7.22 8.73 13.66
N PHE A 176 -7.26 9.54 14.71
CA PHE A 176 -6.24 10.57 14.92
C PHE A 176 -4.84 9.95 15.08
N LYS A 177 -3.88 10.43 14.28
CA LYS A 177 -2.47 10.01 14.27
C LYS A 177 -2.28 8.52 13.95
N CYS A 178 -3.02 8.01 12.98
CA CYS A 178 -2.87 6.64 12.51
C CYS A 178 -2.24 6.57 11.12
N VAL A 179 -1.64 5.41 10.82
CA VAL A 179 -1.11 5.04 9.50
C VAL A 179 -1.92 3.88 8.94
N THR A 180 -1.77 3.59 7.64
CA THR A 180 -2.48 2.48 7.01
C THR A 180 -1.57 1.33 6.61
N TRP A 181 -2.08 0.11 6.77
CA TRP A 181 -1.55 -1.07 6.12
C TRP A 181 -2.67 -1.96 5.61
N PHE A 182 -2.36 -2.77 4.60
CA PHE A 182 -3.18 -3.92 4.23
C PHE A 182 -2.59 -5.19 4.83
N SER A 183 -3.43 -6.12 5.24
CA SER A 183 -3.02 -7.27 6.03
C SER A 183 -3.75 -8.53 5.57
N ALA A 184 -3.04 -9.65 5.50
CA ALA A 184 -3.57 -10.99 5.24
C ALA A 184 -3.11 -11.95 6.35
N SER A 185 -4.06 -12.51 7.09
CA SER A 185 -3.84 -13.36 8.26
C SER A 185 -4.68 -14.64 8.16
N PRO A 186 -4.49 -15.64 9.04
CA PRO A 186 -5.42 -16.77 9.13
C PRO A 186 -6.89 -16.39 9.36
N LEU A 187 -7.14 -15.20 9.93
CA LEU A 187 -8.48 -14.69 10.22
C LEU A 187 -9.11 -13.96 9.02
N GLY A 188 -8.37 -13.77 7.93
CA GLY A 188 -8.83 -13.04 6.76
C GLY A 188 -7.95 -11.85 6.40
N ASN A 189 -8.49 -11.00 5.54
CA ASN A 189 -7.85 -9.79 5.05
C ASN A 189 -8.36 -8.55 5.78
N GLY A 190 -7.50 -7.56 5.96
CA GLY A 190 -7.82 -6.32 6.66
C GLY A 190 -7.22 -5.08 5.99
N LEU A 191 -8.01 -4.03 5.83
CA LEU A 191 -7.52 -2.67 5.61
C LEU A 191 -7.53 -1.96 6.97
N CYS A 192 -6.33 -1.75 7.51
CA CYS A 192 -6.17 -1.32 8.89
C CYS A 192 -5.65 0.11 8.95
N CYS A 193 -6.41 1.02 9.55
CA CYS A 193 -5.94 2.35 9.92
C CYS A 193 -5.80 2.41 11.43
N SER A 194 -4.57 2.34 11.94
CA SER A 194 -4.35 2.33 13.38
C SER A 194 -3.00 2.97 13.74
N VAL A 195 -2.80 3.20 15.04
CA VAL A 195 -1.56 3.74 15.56
C VAL A 195 -0.42 2.81 15.14
N GLU A 196 0.65 3.40 14.63
CA GLU A 196 1.86 2.67 14.26
C GLU A 196 2.30 1.80 15.46
N PRO A 197 2.48 0.48 15.27
CA PRO A 197 2.90 -0.39 16.34
C PRO A 197 4.29 0.03 16.82
N ARG A 198 4.39 0.43 18.10
CA ARG A 198 5.61 1.01 18.69
C ARG A 198 6.76 0.01 18.82
N THR A 199 6.45 -1.28 18.86
CA THR A 199 7.44 -2.36 19.03
C THR A 199 7.01 -3.58 18.23
N PHE A 200 7.81 -3.92 17.22
CA PHE A 200 7.68 -5.14 16.41
C PHE A 200 8.08 -6.44 17.15
N GLY A 201 8.36 -6.35 18.45
CA GLY A 201 9.07 -7.38 19.23
C GLY A 201 8.22 -8.50 19.83
N GLU A 202 6.90 -8.32 19.97
CA GLU A 202 6.03 -9.31 20.63
C GLU A 202 4.94 -9.89 19.72
N ASP A 203 4.58 -9.19 18.63
CA ASP A 203 3.65 -9.68 17.62
C ASP A 203 4.39 -10.26 16.41
N VAL A 204 4.38 -11.60 16.29
CA VAL A 204 5.04 -12.36 15.21
C VAL A 204 4.68 -11.86 13.80
N GLY A 205 3.51 -11.26 13.61
CA GLY A 205 3.12 -10.74 12.31
C GLY A 205 3.69 -9.37 11.96
N ALA A 206 4.13 -8.59 12.95
CA ALA A 206 4.70 -7.29 12.73
C ALA A 206 6.06 -7.40 11.99
N GLN A 207 6.82 -8.49 12.20
CA GLN A 207 8.07 -8.75 11.47
C GLN A 207 7.86 -8.98 9.96
N ASN A 208 6.64 -9.35 9.54
CA ASN A 208 6.30 -9.57 8.13
C ASN A 208 5.64 -8.33 7.48
N LEU A 209 5.56 -7.21 8.21
CA LEU A 209 5.13 -5.93 7.70
C LEU A 209 6.29 -5.27 6.98
N GLY A 210 6.08 -4.94 5.70
CA GLY A 210 7.04 -4.24 4.86
C GLY A 210 6.29 -3.39 3.84
N ALA A 211 6.93 -2.96 2.77
CA ALA A 211 6.27 -2.30 1.65
C ALA A 211 6.86 -2.72 0.32
N ARG A 212 6.04 -2.77 -0.73
CA ARG A 212 6.54 -2.76 -2.10
C ARG A 212 6.97 -1.35 -2.45
N ILE A 213 8.12 -1.24 -3.09
CA ILE A 213 8.53 0.00 -3.72
C ILE A 213 7.76 0.18 -5.03
N ALA A 214 7.33 1.41 -5.29
CA ALA A 214 6.80 1.84 -6.56
C ALA A 214 7.66 2.96 -7.14
N PHE A 215 7.71 3.01 -8.47
CA PHE A 215 8.36 4.06 -9.24
C PHE A 215 7.40 4.61 -10.30
N ASN A 216 7.56 5.87 -10.69
CA ASN A 216 7.00 6.32 -11.96
C ASN A 216 7.71 5.59 -13.09
N ARG A 217 7.00 5.16 -14.14
CA ARG A 217 7.57 4.34 -15.21
C ARG A 217 8.85 4.90 -15.83
N GLY A 218 8.93 6.22 -16.00
CA GLY A 218 10.11 6.90 -16.56
C GLY A 218 11.31 7.05 -15.60
N ALA A 219 11.22 6.57 -14.35
CA ALA A 219 12.31 6.71 -13.37
C ALA A 219 13.42 5.66 -13.54
N LEU A 220 13.17 4.60 -14.30
CA LEU A 220 14.13 3.51 -14.58
C LEU A 220 14.63 3.52 -16.04
N ASP A 221 14.46 4.64 -16.75
CA ASP A 221 14.95 4.86 -18.13
C ASP A 221 16.41 5.37 -18.17
#